data_AF-A0A2N0ZT78-F1
#
_entry.id   AF-A0A2N0ZT78-F1
#
_cell.length_a   1.000
_cell.length_b   1.000
_cell.length_c   1.000
_cell.angle_alpha   90.00
_cell.angle_beta   90.00
_cell.angle_gamma   90.00
#
_symmetry.space_group_name_H-M   'P 1'
#
loop_
_entity.id
_entity.type
_entity.pdbx_description
1 polymer ?
#
loop_
_entity_poly.entity_id
_entity_poly.type
_entity_poly.pdbx_seq_one_letter_code
_entity_poly.pdbx_strand_id
1 'polypeptide(L)'
;MFGIMFKQIFITLICFSFLFLATACQAEKEVIMPDKPLEISLNMTAKDLYGANPEYKAFQEADAQPMGVTFQGYDFPRYKEPTVIIKYPNGELSIDGVMSVLAYDDNKQANYKLSKVNLGFLFNHKVSGISDEDAYQKMMSFFKELQDKGWTHAKTLSEPRLTPEESFIFATKEDGNTFSLNYTYPLTFEQWMQLDDLQTWQLRHGTDIFMNIRMNRQTDPSTGKRHYLISLEVFNEVELLQQIVPNDYDESLTKEYSKLYGELPEFRLFSETAATKMGLKIQQNQPDYTLPLVLKETGIDTSEFVSIDPYKITYEEFIKLQEAGEDMTPYYENKTKPNKPEITSQAKGRCLAGQPCPISGYWFTLAKADSRAYFKQGDIMPDYPHNNWGQVIWQFEGEKG
;
A
#
# COMPACT_ATOMS: atom_id res chain seq x y z
N MET A 1 28.59 -16.47 -2.88
CA MET A 1 28.22 -15.77 -4.13
C MET A 1 27.07 -14.78 -3.94
N PHE A 2 26.74 -14.40 -2.70
CA PHE A 2 25.52 -13.64 -2.34
C PHE A 2 25.72 -12.12 -2.12
N GLY A 3 26.97 -11.64 -2.01
CA GLY A 3 27.26 -10.20 -1.84
C GLY A 3 27.11 -9.35 -3.12
N ILE A 4 26.78 -9.98 -4.25
CA ILE A 4 26.59 -9.31 -5.55
C ILE A 4 25.11 -9.30 -5.96
N MET A 5 24.32 -10.29 -5.53
CA MET A 5 22.91 -10.42 -5.95
C MET A 5 21.96 -9.42 -5.27
N PHE A 6 22.24 -8.97 -4.05
CA PHE A 6 21.42 -7.94 -3.38
C PHE A 6 21.77 -6.50 -3.78
N LYS A 7 22.87 -6.30 -4.52
CA LYS A 7 23.25 -4.99 -5.06
C LYS A 7 22.66 -4.70 -6.44
N GLN A 8 21.89 -5.65 -6.99
CA GLN A 8 21.54 -5.66 -8.41
C GLN A 8 20.09 -6.08 -8.69
N ILE A 9 19.19 -5.80 -7.76
CA ILE A 9 17.75 -5.83 -7.99
C ILE A 9 17.23 -4.45 -7.59
N PHE A 10 16.65 -3.73 -8.55
CA PHE A 10 16.33 -2.29 -8.58
C PHE A 10 17.41 -1.32 -9.07
N ILE A 11 18.00 -1.62 -10.24
CA ILE A 11 18.28 -0.55 -11.21
C ILE A 11 17.77 -1.03 -12.57
N THR A 12 16.49 -0.79 -12.83
CA THR A 12 15.96 -0.85 -14.19
C THR A 12 15.21 0.46 -14.43
N LEU A 13 15.74 1.22 -15.39
CA LEU A 13 15.26 2.51 -15.92
C LEU A 13 15.46 3.76 -15.03
N ILE A 14 16.72 4.06 -14.72
CA ILE A 14 17.20 5.43 -14.94
C ILE A 14 17.32 5.59 -16.45
N CYS A 15 16.38 6.32 -17.06
CA CYS A 15 16.50 7.11 -18.28
C CYS A 15 15.09 7.35 -18.82
N PHE A 16 14.48 8.47 -18.44
CA PHE A 16 13.73 9.37 -19.34
C PHE A 16 13.14 10.50 -18.51
N SER A 17 14.02 11.40 -18.07
CA SER A 17 13.60 12.66 -17.48
C SER A 17 14.58 13.75 -17.85
N PHE A 18 14.93 13.87 -19.13
CA PHE A 18 15.54 15.07 -19.70
C PHE A 18 15.52 14.96 -21.23
N LEU A 19 14.50 15.55 -21.86
CA LEU A 19 14.58 16.19 -23.18
C LEU A 19 13.18 16.68 -23.57
N PHE A 20 12.81 17.88 -23.12
CA PHE A 20 12.01 18.83 -23.91
C PHE A 20 12.21 20.24 -23.36
N LEU A 21 13.41 20.79 -23.58
CA LEU A 21 13.60 22.24 -23.66
C LEU A 21 13.59 22.60 -25.15
N ALA A 22 12.39 22.70 -25.71
CA ALA A 22 12.15 23.36 -26.99
C ALA A 22 10.80 24.05 -26.92
N THR A 23 10.74 25.19 -26.21
CA THR A 23 9.65 26.15 -26.36
C THR A 23 9.78 26.78 -27.74
N ALA A 24 9.13 26.17 -28.74
CA ALA A 24 8.67 26.93 -29.88
C ALA A 24 7.52 27.83 -29.38
N CYS A 25 7.64 29.14 -29.57
CA CYS A 25 6.55 30.09 -29.34
C CYS A 25 5.35 29.71 -30.22
N GLN A 26 4.47 28.85 -29.72
CA GLN A 26 3.09 28.82 -30.13
C GLN A 26 2.37 29.89 -29.31
N ALA A 27 1.61 30.75 -29.98
CA ALA A 27 0.71 31.70 -29.33
C ALA A 27 -0.11 30.95 -28.28
N GLU A 28 -0.01 31.36 -27.02
CA GLU A 28 -0.75 30.77 -25.90
C GLU A 28 -2.24 30.87 -26.22
N LYS A 29 -2.83 29.78 -26.72
CA LYS A 29 -4.27 29.61 -26.67
C LYS A 29 -4.63 29.64 -25.19
N GLU A 30 -5.59 30.47 -24.83
CA GLU A 30 -6.12 30.52 -23.48
C GLU A 30 -6.63 29.13 -23.10
N VAL A 31 -5.86 28.42 -22.27
CA VAL A 31 -6.25 27.11 -21.74
C VAL A 31 -7.30 27.32 -20.66
N ILE A 32 -8.53 26.87 -20.92
CA ILE A 32 -9.65 26.88 -19.99
C ILE A 32 -9.75 25.48 -19.37
N MET A 33 -9.68 25.40 -18.04
CA MET A 33 -9.85 24.15 -17.31
C MET A 33 -11.34 23.81 -17.16
N PRO A 34 -11.75 22.54 -17.31
CA PRO A 34 -13.10 22.11 -16.97
C PRO A 34 -13.42 22.34 -15.49
N ASP A 35 -14.67 22.69 -15.19
CA ASP A 35 -15.13 22.93 -13.80
C ASP A 35 -15.38 21.63 -13.00
N LYS A 36 -15.57 20.50 -13.70
CA LYS A 36 -15.79 19.20 -13.06
C LYS A 36 -14.48 18.43 -12.89
N PRO A 37 -14.31 17.65 -11.81
CA PRO A 37 -13.12 16.81 -11.63
C PRO A 37 -12.93 15.82 -12.78
N LEU A 38 -11.68 15.46 -13.05
CA LEU A 38 -11.34 14.33 -13.91
C LEU A 38 -11.59 13.03 -13.13
N GLU A 39 -12.44 12.15 -13.65
CA GLU A 39 -12.75 10.88 -13.00
C GLU A 39 -11.99 9.71 -13.64
N ILE A 40 -11.32 8.92 -12.81
CA ILE A 40 -10.59 7.73 -13.22
C ILE A 40 -11.09 6.56 -12.38
N SER A 41 -11.21 5.37 -12.96
CA SER A 41 -11.52 4.15 -12.20
C SER A 41 -10.49 3.07 -12.51
N LEU A 42 -9.95 2.43 -11.48
CA LEU A 42 -9.12 1.25 -11.67
C LEU A 42 -9.94 0.16 -12.38
N ASN A 43 -9.32 -0.60 -13.28
CA ASN A 43 -9.93 -1.62 -14.13
C ASN A 43 -10.88 -1.09 -15.24
N MET A 44 -10.90 0.22 -15.53
CA MET A 44 -11.49 0.74 -16.78
C MET A 44 -10.57 0.45 -17.98
N THR A 45 -11.05 0.53 -19.22
CA THR A 45 -10.16 0.51 -20.39
C THR A 45 -9.61 1.92 -20.68
N ALA A 46 -8.52 2.03 -21.42
CA ALA A 46 -7.99 3.35 -21.80
C ALA A 46 -8.97 4.15 -22.69
N LYS A 47 -9.78 3.44 -23.50
CA LYS A 47 -10.92 4.03 -24.21
C LYS A 47 -11.97 4.59 -23.27
N ASP A 48 -12.29 3.89 -22.18
CA ASP A 48 -13.24 4.36 -21.17
C ASP A 48 -12.72 5.58 -20.42
N LEU A 49 -11.41 5.63 -20.12
CA LEU A 49 -10.75 6.78 -19.50
C LEU A 49 -11.04 8.08 -20.28
N TYR A 50 -10.81 8.06 -21.59
CA TYR A 50 -11.09 9.22 -22.45
C TYR A 50 -12.58 9.45 -22.68
N GLY A 51 -13.36 8.37 -22.83
CA GLY A 51 -14.80 8.43 -23.05
C GLY A 51 -15.59 9.01 -21.88
N ALA A 52 -15.14 8.75 -20.64
CA ALA A 52 -15.75 9.27 -19.43
C ALA A 52 -15.44 10.76 -19.19
N ASN A 53 -14.37 11.29 -19.79
CA ASN A 53 -13.85 12.64 -19.56
C ASN A 53 -13.68 13.44 -20.87
N PRO A 54 -14.73 13.61 -21.70
CA PRO A 54 -14.62 14.26 -23.01
C PRO A 54 -14.24 15.74 -22.95
N GLU A 55 -14.55 16.43 -21.85
CA GLU A 55 -14.18 17.82 -21.57
C GLU A 55 -12.68 18.01 -21.41
N TYR A 56 -11.95 16.95 -21.03
CA TYR A 56 -10.50 16.98 -20.88
C TYR A 56 -9.76 16.60 -22.16
N LYS A 57 -10.46 16.50 -23.31
CA LYS A 57 -9.87 16.09 -24.59
C LYS A 57 -8.66 16.90 -25.03
N ALA A 58 -8.60 18.19 -24.67
CA ALA A 58 -7.49 19.07 -25.02
C ALA A 58 -6.17 18.72 -24.29
N PHE A 59 -6.24 17.89 -23.25
CA PHE A 59 -5.12 17.51 -22.40
C PHE A 59 -4.74 16.03 -22.54
N GLN A 60 -5.42 15.28 -23.42
CA GLN A 60 -5.16 13.86 -23.61
C GLN A 60 -3.83 13.67 -24.32
N GLU A 61 -2.97 12.83 -23.73
CA GLU A 61 -1.67 12.46 -24.30
C GLU A 61 -1.63 10.96 -24.55
N ALA A 62 -1.14 10.58 -25.72
CA ALA A 62 -0.97 9.18 -26.09
C ALA A 62 0.39 8.98 -26.76
N ASP A 63 1.22 8.14 -26.17
CA ASP A 63 2.56 7.84 -26.65
C ASP A 63 2.71 6.33 -26.89
N ALA A 64 2.87 5.96 -28.16
CA ALA A 64 3.00 4.58 -28.57
C ALA A 64 4.43 4.10 -28.29
N GLN A 65 4.54 3.10 -27.41
CA GLN A 65 5.81 2.54 -26.99
C GLN A 65 6.14 1.27 -27.81
N PRO A 66 7.44 0.92 -27.92
CA PRO A 66 7.84 -0.38 -28.45
C PRO A 66 7.14 -1.53 -27.69
N MET A 67 7.12 -2.72 -28.28
CA MET A 67 6.49 -3.91 -27.69
C MET A 67 4.95 -3.90 -27.61
N GLY A 68 4.28 -2.99 -28.33
CA GLY A 68 2.82 -3.00 -28.46
C GLY A 68 2.07 -2.41 -27.27
N VAL A 69 2.73 -1.49 -26.57
CA VAL A 69 2.20 -0.75 -25.43
C VAL A 69 1.85 0.66 -25.86
N THR A 70 0.85 1.28 -25.27
CA THR A 70 0.65 2.73 -25.36
C THR A 70 0.47 3.33 -23.99
N PHE A 71 1.25 4.37 -23.72
CA PHE A 71 1.10 5.22 -22.56
C PHE A 71 -0.01 6.22 -22.88
N GLN A 72 -1.09 6.16 -22.11
CA GLN A 72 -2.27 7.02 -22.28
C GLN A 72 -2.50 7.81 -21.01
N GLY A 73 -3.00 9.02 -21.12
CA GLY A 73 -3.28 9.82 -19.94
C GLY A 73 -3.50 11.28 -20.25
N TYR A 74 -3.08 12.12 -19.31
CA TYR A 74 -3.30 13.55 -19.38
C TYR A 74 -2.06 14.30 -18.90
N ASP A 75 -1.73 15.39 -19.60
CA ASP A 75 -0.73 16.36 -19.15
C ASP A 75 -1.39 17.73 -18.98
N PHE A 76 -1.24 18.31 -17.79
CA PHE A 76 -1.89 19.55 -17.41
C PHE A 76 -0.87 20.68 -17.28
N PRO A 77 -1.15 21.87 -17.87
CA PRO A 77 -0.27 23.01 -17.70
C PRO A 77 -0.11 23.38 -16.23
N ARG A 78 1.12 23.79 -15.88
CA ARG A 78 1.45 24.20 -14.51
C ARG A 78 0.58 25.38 -14.07
N TYR A 79 0.11 25.32 -12.82
CA TYR A 79 -0.82 26.26 -12.20
C TYR A 79 -2.23 26.28 -12.79
N LYS A 80 -2.54 25.28 -13.64
CA LYS A 80 -3.86 24.99 -14.19
C LYS A 80 -4.13 23.49 -14.05
N GLU A 81 -3.85 22.95 -12.87
CA GLU A 81 -4.04 21.54 -12.58
C GLU A 81 -5.48 21.27 -12.07
N PRO A 82 -6.16 20.22 -12.54
CA PRO A 82 -7.49 19.86 -12.05
C PRO A 82 -7.43 19.05 -10.75
N THR A 83 -8.58 18.95 -10.11
CA THR A 83 -8.84 17.86 -9.15
C THR A 83 -9.12 16.57 -9.92
N VAL A 84 -8.50 15.47 -9.50
CA VAL A 84 -8.70 14.12 -10.04
C VAL A 84 -9.33 13.24 -8.97
N ILE A 85 -10.38 12.51 -9.33
CA ILE A 85 -11.00 11.49 -8.48
C ILE A 85 -10.61 10.12 -9.01
N ILE A 86 -9.82 9.36 -8.23
CA ILE A 86 -9.56 7.95 -8.51
C ILE A 86 -10.56 7.10 -7.74
N LYS A 87 -11.33 6.30 -8.48
CA LYS A 87 -12.25 5.28 -7.97
C LYS A 87 -11.56 3.91 -8.02
N TYR A 88 -11.72 3.14 -6.96
CA TYR A 88 -11.30 1.75 -6.84
C TYR A 88 -12.47 0.94 -6.28
N PRO A 89 -12.48 -0.41 -6.36
CA PRO A 89 -13.70 -1.21 -6.16
C PRO A 89 -14.53 -0.90 -4.92
N ASN A 90 -13.90 -0.45 -3.82
CA ASN A 90 -14.56 -0.19 -2.54
C ASN A 90 -14.32 1.23 -2.00
N GLY A 91 -13.93 2.19 -2.84
CA GLY A 91 -13.68 3.55 -2.37
C GLY A 91 -13.19 4.51 -3.45
N GLU A 92 -12.91 5.74 -3.03
CA GLU A 92 -12.36 6.78 -3.91
C GLU A 92 -11.43 7.72 -3.15
N LEU A 93 -10.53 8.34 -3.92
CA LEU A 93 -9.58 9.34 -3.44
C LEU A 93 -9.62 10.56 -4.37
N SER A 94 -9.76 11.75 -3.78
CA SER A 94 -9.73 13.02 -4.51
C SER A 94 -8.37 13.67 -4.31
N ILE A 95 -7.65 13.91 -5.41
CA ILE A 95 -6.33 14.54 -5.40
C ILE A 95 -6.45 15.88 -6.12
N ASP A 96 -6.13 16.96 -5.41
CA ASP A 96 -6.11 18.29 -6.01
C ASP A 96 -4.76 18.60 -6.67
N GLY A 97 -4.84 19.40 -7.74
CA GLY A 97 -3.73 19.87 -8.55
C GLY A 97 -2.79 18.79 -9.08
N VAL A 98 -3.39 17.78 -9.70
CA VAL A 98 -2.67 16.76 -10.46
C VAL A 98 -2.13 17.38 -11.74
N MET A 99 -0.81 17.30 -11.94
CA MET A 99 -0.16 17.80 -13.15
C MET A 99 -0.16 16.75 -14.27
N SER A 100 -0.14 15.46 -13.91
CA SER A 100 -0.08 14.40 -14.89
C SER A 100 -0.79 13.14 -14.41
N VAL A 101 -1.43 12.49 -15.37
CA VAL A 101 -2.05 11.17 -15.24
C VAL A 101 -1.39 10.29 -16.29
N LEU A 102 -0.93 9.11 -15.90
CA LEU A 102 -0.36 8.13 -16.82
C LEU A 102 -0.94 6.74 -16.53
N ALA A 103 -1.53 6.14 -17.56
CA ALA A 103 -2.10 4.81 -17.57
C ALA A 103 -1.46 3.98 -18.68
N TYR A 104 -1.27 2.69 -18.40
CA TYR A 104 -0.66 1.74 -19.32
C TYR A 104 -1.72 0.95 -20.07
N ASP A 105 -1.72 1.01 -21.41
CA ASP A 105 -2.62 0.23 -22.27
C ASP A 105 -1.82 -0.83 -23.07
N ASP A 106 -2.19 -2.11 -22.92
CA ASP A 106 -1.66 -3.21 -23.73
C ASP A 106 -2.51 -3.42 -24.97
N ASN A 107 -2.07 -2.84 -26.08
CA ASN A 107 -2.80 -2.87 -27.34
C ASN A 107 -2.84 -4.28 -27.98
N LYS A 108 -2.09 -5.26 -27.46
CA LYS A 108 -2.18 -6.65 -27.93
C LYS A 108 -3.42 -7.35 -27.37
N GLN A 109 -3.99 -6.84 -26.28
CA GLN A 109 -5.15 -7.42 -25.61
C GLN A 109 -6.38 -6.57 -25.86
N ALA A 110 -7.38 -7.12 -26.56
CA ALA A 110 -8.63 -6.41 -26.79
C ALA A 110 -9.35 -6.12 -25.46
N ASN A 111 -9.69 -4.86 -25.23
CA ASN A 111 -10.32 -4.37 -23.99
C ASN A 111 -9.45 -4.60 -22.74
N TYR A 112 -8.14 -4.41 -22.86
CA TYR A 112 -7.25 -4.42 -21.70
C TYR A 112 -7.75 -3.45 -20.64
N LYS A 113 -7.90 -3.97 -19.42
CA LYS A 113 -8.33 -3.20 -18.26
C LYS A 113 -7.09 -2.67 -17.56
N LEU A 114 -7.05 -1.36 -17.34
CA LEU A 114 -5.97 -0.68 -16.66
C LEU A 114 -5.78 -1.31 -15.26
N SER A 115 -4.67 -2.02 -15.09
CA SER A 115 -4.23 -2.64 -13.83
C SER A 115 -3.53 -1.65 -12.91
N LYS A 116 -3.09 -0.51 -13.46
CA LYS A 116 -2.32 0.53 -12.81
C LYS A 116 -2.62 1.92 -13.38
N VAL A 117 -2.65 2.93 -12.50
CA VAL A 117 -2.71 4.36 -12.83
C VAL A 117 -1.68 5.12 -12.01
N ASN A 118 -0.92 6.00 -12.66
CA ASN A 118 0.06 6.89 -12.04
C ASN A 118 -0.47 8.33 -12.05
N LEU A 119 -0.38 9.01 -10.92
CA LEU A 119 -0.62 10.45 -10.81
C LEU A 119 0.65 11.16 -10.35
N GLY A 120 0.98 12.28 -10.96
CA GLY A 120 1.96 13.24 -10.45
C GLY A 120 1.26 14.52 -9.97
N PHE A 121 1.60 15.01 -8.78
CA PHE A 121 1.02 16.24 -8.25
C PHE A 121 1.98 16.98 -7.31
N LEU A 122 1.70 18.27 -7.10
CA LEU A 122 2.36 19.04 -6.04
C LEU A 122 1.33 19.47 -5.01
N PHE A 123 1.75 19.49 -3.76
CA PHE A 123 1.01 20.09 -2.66
C PHE A 123 0.83 21.62 -2.77
N ASN A 124 1.59 22.27 -3.65
CA ASN A 124 1.53 23.71 -3.88
C ASN A 124 1.36 24.05 -5.37
N HIS A 125 0.34 24.86 -5.64
CA HIS A 125 -0.06 25.33 -6.97
C HIS A 125 0.45 26.76 -7.24
N LYS A 126 1.57 27.16 -6.64
CA LYS A 126 2.18 28.50 -6.83
C LYS A 126 3.66 28.39 -7.22
N VAL A 127 4.10 29.33 -8.07
CA VAL A 127 5.51 29.51 -8.50
C VAL A 127 6.45 29.83 -7.32
N SER A 128 5.91 30.21 -6.17
CA SER A 128 6.69 30.56 -4.99
C SER A 128 7.42 29.39 -4.35
N GLY A 129 7.12 28.13 -4.71
CA GLY A 129 7.59 26.96 -3.95
C GLY A 129 6.85 26.83 -2.62
N ILE A 130 7.14 25.77 -1.86
CA ILE A 130 6.52 25.46 -0.57
C ILE A 130 7.61 25.38 0.51
N SER A 131 7.30 25.80 1.73
CA SER A 131 8.21 25.60 2.87
C SER A 131 8.21 24.12 3.28
N ASP A 132 9.28 23.67 3.93
CA ASP A 132 9.38 22.29 4.42
C ASP A 132 8.30 21.97 5.46
N GLU A 133 8.02 22.93 6.35
CA GLU A 133 6.98 22.79 7.37
C GLU A 133 5.60 22.65 6.71
N ASP A 134 5.26 23.51 5.74
CA ASP A 134 3.96 23.43 5.05
C ASP A 134 3.82 22.12 4.25
N ALA A 135 4.90 21.66 3.61
CA ALA A 135 4.92 20.40 2.88
C ALA A 135 4.73 19.20 3.82
N TYR A 136 5.40 19.23 4.97
CA TYR A 136 5.24 18.24 6.04
C TYR A 136 3.78 18.19 6.54
N GLN A 137 3.18 19.34 6.89
CA GLN A 137 1.80 19.39 7.38
C GLN A 137 0.81 18.85 6.34
N LYS A 138 1.02 19.16 5.06
CA LYS A 138 0.20 18.63 3.96
C LYS A 138 0.36 17.12 3.78
N MET A 139 1.59 16.60 3.84
CA MET A 139 1.81 15.15 3.78
C MET A 139 1.17 14.42 4.96
N MET A 140 1.34 14.92 6.18
CA MET A 140 0.73 14.30 7.38
C MET A 140 -0.80 14.32 7.30
N SER A 141 -1.39 15.41 6.79
CA SER A 141 -2.84 15.49 6.54
C SER A 141 -3.29 14.48 5.48
N PHE A 142 -2.51 14.31 4.41
CA PHE A 142 -2.79 13.33 3.36
C PHE A 142 -2.72 11.88 3.89
N PHE A 143 -1.70 11.55 4.69
CA PHE A 143 -1.62 10.24 5.35
C PHE A 143 -2.79 10.00 6.31
N LYS A 144 -3.23 11.03 7.05
CA LYS A 144 -4.41 10.92 7.91
C LYS A 144 -5.68 10.63 7.11
N GLU A 145 -5.87 11.29 5.97
CA GLU A 145 -7.00 11.02 5.08
C GLU A 145 -6.99 9.57 4.57
N LEU A 146 -5.83 9.07 4.14
CA LEU A 146 -5.68 7.69 3.69
C LEU A 146 -6.02 6.69 4.81
N GLN A 147 -5.54 6.93 6.03
CA GLN A 147 -5.86 6.10 7.18
C GLN A 147 -7.36 6.11 7.50
N ASP A 148 -8.01 7.28 7.45
CA ASP A 148 -9.45 7.42 7.67
C ASP A 148 -10.29 6.73 6.59
N LYS A 149 -9.73 6.62 5.38
CA LYS A 149 -10.31 5.85 4.27
C LYS A 149 -9.96 4.35 4.31
N GLY A 150 -9.33 3.86 5.37
CA GLY A 150 -9.07 2.43 5.56
C GLY A 150 -7.83 1.89 4.85
N TRP A 151 -6.95 2.75 4.36
CA TRP A 151 -5.65 2.30 3.86
C TRP A 151 -4.78 1.79 5.00
N THR A 152 -3.97 0.78 4.73
CA THR A 152 -3.05 0.18 5.70
C THR A 152 -1.66 0.04 5.08
N HIS A 153 -0.63 -0.10 5.91
CA HIS A 153 0.72 -0.36 5.40
C HIS A 153 0.76 -1.76 4.76
N ALA A 154 1.32 -1.84 3.57
CA ALA A 154 1.41 -3.07 2.79
C ALA A 154 2.79 -3.70 2.95
N LYS A 155 3.03 -4.24 4.15
CA LYS A 155 4.27 -4.95 4.48
C LYS A 155 4.45 -6.20 3.64
N THR A 156 5.58 -6.39 2.97
CA THR A 156 5.87 -7.63 2.23
C THR A 156 6.21 -8.81 3.15
N LEU A 157 6.20 -10.04 2.60
CA LEU A 157 6.55 -11.24 3.36
C LEU A 157 8.04 -11.30 3.75
N SER A 158 8.92 -10.55 3.08
CA SER A 158 10.35 -10.46 3.40
C SER A 158 10.69 -9.27 4.32
N GLU A 159 9.76 -8.34 4.52
CA GLU A 159 9.96 -7.21 5.44
C GLU A 159 10.00 -7.66 6.90
N PRO A 160 10.84 -7.00 7.74
CA PRO A 160 10.94 -7.32 9.15
C PRO A 160 9.67 -6.87 9.88
N ARG A 161 9.23 -7.68 10.85
CA ARG A 161 8.03 -7.39 11.64
C ARG A 161 8.31 -6.34 12.72
N LEU A 162 8.19 -5.07 12.38
CA LEU A 162 8.51 -3.94 13.26
C LEU A 162 7.27 -3.14 13.67
N THR A 163 7.33 -2.45 14.82
CA THR A 163 6.36 -1.37 15.12
C THR A 163 6.45 -0.26 14.06
N PRO A 164 5.42 0.60 13.92
CA PRO A 164 5.53 1.79 13.08
C PRO A 164 6.74 2.67 13.43
N GLU A 165 7.03 2.87 14.73
CA GLU A 165 8.18 3.64 15.19
C GLU A 165 9.52 2.98 14.83
N GLU A 166 9.68 1.69 15.08
CA GLU A 166 10.91 0.96 14.73
C GLU A 166 11.12 0.88 13.22
N SER A 167 10.04 0.87 12.42
CA SER A 167 10.15 0.91 10.95
C SER A 167 10.83 2.19 10.46
N PHE A 168 10.65 3.33 11.16
CA PHE A 168 11.38 4.57 10.87
C PHE A 168 12.86 4.45 11.19
N ILE A 169 13.18 3.89 12.36
CA ILE A 169 14.57 3.68 12.76
C ILE A 169 15.28 2.76 11.77
N PHE A 170 14.60 1.70 11.30
CA PHE A 170 15.15 0.76 10.34
C PHE A 170 15.33 1.39 8.94
N ALA A 171 14.28 2.02 8.41
CA ALA A 171 14.28 2.57 7.04
C ALA A 171 15.25 3.75 6.85
N THR A 172 15.63 4.46 7.92
CA THR A 172 16.58 5.60 7.86
C THR A 172 18.04 5.18 8.08
N LYS A 173 18.35 3.88 8.09
CA LYS A 173 19.71 3.34 8.19
C LYS A 173 20.13 2.69 6.88
N GLU A 174 21.45 2.62 6.68
CA GLU A 174 22.07 2.12 5.44
C GLU A 174 21.57 0.71 5.06
N ASP A 175 21.37 -0.17 6.04
CA ASP A 175 20.91 -1.55 5.81
C ASP A 175 19.39 -1.69 5.57
N GLY A 176 18.59 -0.65 5.85
CA GLY A 176 17.12 -0.70 5.81
C GLY A 176 16.46 0.17 4.74
N ASN A 177 17.23 0.95 3.99
CA ASN A 177 16.74 1.91 3.00
C ASN A 177 15.96 1.31 1.82
N THR A 178 15.99 -0.02 1.65
CA THR A 178 15.27 -0.75 0.60
C THR A 178 13.81 -1.03 0.96
N PHE A 179 13.40 -0.82 2.21
CA PHE A 179 12.06 -1.15 2.69
C PHE A 179 11.17 0.08 2.85
N SER A 180 9.87 -0.12 2.69
CA SER A 180 8.89 0.96 2.83
C SER A 180 8.69 1.32 4.30
N LEU A 181 8.79 2.62 4.60
CA LEU A 181 8.41 3.16 5.91
C LEU A 181 6.93 2.86 6.18
N ASN A 182 6.57 2.49 7.43
CA ASN A 182 5.18 2.40 7.80
C ASN A 182 4.57 3.81 7.94
N TYR A 183 3.72 4.19 7.00
CA TYR A 183 3.15 5.54 6.90
C TYR A 183 2.27 5.94 8.10
N THR A 184 1.83 4.97 8.92
CA THR A 184 1.03 5.23 10.12
C THR A 184 1.86 5.76 11.30
N TYR A 185 3.19 5.74 11.19
CA TYR A 185 4.05 6.38 12.18
C TYR A 185 3.95 7.91 12.07
N PRO A 186 3.50 8.63 13.12
CA PRO A 186 3.30 10.07 13.06
C PRO A 186 4.65 10.78 13.20
N LEU A 187 5.38 10.89 12.08
CA LEU A 187 6.66 11.57 12.01
C LEU A 187 6.55 12.98 12.59
N THR A 188 7.51 13.38 13.41
CA THR A 188 7.75 14.80 13.73
C THR A 188 8.36 15.51 12.53
N PHE A 189 8.29 16.84 12.49
CA PHE A 189 8.97 17.62 11.45
C PHE A 189 10.48 17.33 11.39
N GLU A 190 11.14 17.18 12.55
CA GLU A 190 12.57 16.85 12.60
C GLU A 190 12.87 15.48 11.98
N GLN A 191 12.04 14.46 12.25
CA GLN A 191 12.18 13.13 11.66
C GLN A 191 11.86 13.12 10.16
N TRP A 192 10.86 13.89 9.73
CA TRP A 192 10.56 14.09 8.31
C TRP A 192 11.76 14.63 7.54
N MET A 193 12.50 15.56 8.15
CA MET A 193 13.71 16.14 7.55
C MET A 193 14.90 15.17 7.50
N GLN A 194 14.84 14.04 8.21
CA GLN A 194 15.85 12.97 8.14
C GLN A 194 15.59 11.97 7.03
N LEU A 195 14.39 11.94 6.44
CA LEU A 195 14.09 11.07 5.30
C LEU A 195 14.98 11.41 4.11
N ASP A 196 15.17 10.46 3.19
CA ASP A 196 15.82 10.75 1.92
C ASP A 196 14.97 11.67 1.05
N ASP A 197 15.62 12.38 0.15
CA ASP A 197 14.91 13.22 -0.82
C ASP A 197 13.99 12.40 -1.73
N LEU A 198 14.34 11.14 -1.98
CA LEU A 198 13.49 10.16 -2.65
C LEU A 198 12.97 9.13 -1.64
N GLN A 199 11.77 9.37 -1.10
CA GLN A 199 11.14 8.47 -0.14
C GLN A 199 9.96 7.74 -0.78
N THR A 200 9.80 6.45 -0.46
CA THR A 200 8.66 5.64 -0.90
C THR A 200 7.90 5.04 0.29
N TRP A 201 6.59 4.91 0.15
CA TRP A 201 5.70 4.16 1.02
C TRP A 201 4.83 3.23 0.17
N GLN A 202 4.60 2.00 0.66
CA GLN A 202 3.65 1.07 0.06
C GLN A 202 2.46 0.82 1.00
N LEU A 203 1.26 1.01 0.45
CA LEU A 203 -0.01 0.90 1.14
C LEU A 203 -0.92 -0.09 0.42
N ARG A 204 -1.91 -0.61 1.15
CA ARG A 204 -2.98 -1.43 0.61
C ARG A 204 -4.34 -1.02 1.17
N HIS A 205 -5.37 -1.24 0.37
CA HIS A 205 -6.75 -1.10 0.78
C HIS A 205 -7.48 -2.42 0.51
N GLY A 206 -7.90 -3.11 1.57
CA GLY A 206 -8.44 -4.47 1.44
C GLY A 206 -7.36 -5.49 1.05
N THR A 207 -7.70 -6.39 0.13
CA THR A 207 -6.83 -7.52 -0.27
C THR A 207 -6.26 -7.41 -1.67
N ASP A 208 -6.76 -6.49 -2.48
CA ASP A 208 -6.59 -6.49 -3.94
C ASP A 208 -6.16 -5.14 -4.53
N ILE A 209 -6.13 -4.07 -3.72
CA ILE A 209 -5.74 -2.72 -4.14
C ILE A 209 -4.52 -2.26 -3.37
N PHE A 210 -3.53 -1.76 -4.11
CA PHE A 210 -2.24 -1.31 -3.60
C PHE A 210 -1.95 0.11 -4.09
N MET A 211 -1.11 0.81 -3.33
CA MET A 211 -0.66 2.15 -3.66
C MET A 211 0.81 2.33 -3.29
N ASN A 212 1.62 2.76 -4.24
CA ASN A 212 2.95 3.29 -3.96
C ASN A 212 2.86 4.82 -3.93
N ILE A 213 3.27 5.42 -2.82
CA ILE A 213 3.44 6.87 -2.67
C ILE A 213 4.93 7.14 -2.76
N ARG A 214 5.34 7.98 -3.70
CA ARG A 214 6.73 8.43 -3.83
C ARG A 214 6.79 9.93 -3.65
N MET A 215 7.63 10.38 -2.72
CA MET A 215 8.00 11.77 -2.57
C MET A 215 9.37 11.98 -3.18
N ASN A 216 9.51 13.02 -4.01
CA ASN A 216 10.77 13.54 -4.50
C ASN A 216 10.91 15.01 -4.07
N ARG A 217 11.84 15.27 -3.14
CA ARG A 217 12.18 16.61 -2.68
C ARG A 217 13.30 17.16 -3.53
N GLN A 218 13.07 18.32 -4.14
CA GLN A 218 14.05 18.98 -5.00
C GLN A 218 14.21 20.43 -4.59
N THR A 219 15.43 20.94 -4.78
CA THR A 219 15.74 22.36 -4.60
C THR A 219 16.07 22.94 -5.96
N ASP A 220 15.35 23.99 -6.36
CA ASP A 220 15.66 24.73 -7.57
C ASP A 220 17.04 25.42 -7.39
N PRO A 221 18.04 25.11 -8.22
CA PRO A 221 19.39 25.66 -8.06
C PRO A 221 19.47 27.16 -8.34
N SER A 222 18.50 27.72 -9.09
CA SER A 222 18.49 29.14 -9.47
C SER A 222 17.79 30.01 -8.42
N THR A 223 16.75 29.49 -7.77
CA THR A 223 15.95 30.25 -6.80
C THR A 223 16.17 29.82 -5.35
N GLY A 224 16.78 28.65 -5.12
CA GLY A 224 16.92 28.03 -3.80
C GLY A 224 15.60 27.52 -3.22
N LYS A 225 14.50 27.56 -3.98
CA LYS A 225 13.17 27.15 -3.50
C LYS A 225 13.04 25.64 -3.48
N ARG A 226 12.33 25.11 -2.48
CA ARG A 226 12.03 23.68 -2.38
C ARG A 226 10.70 23.33 -3.06
N HIS A 227 10.72 22.17 -3.69
CA HIS A 227 9.61 21.56 -4.40
C HIS A 227 9.45 20.10 -3.96
N TYR A 228 8.20 19.68 -3.77
CA TYR A 228 7.84 18.35 -3.30
C TYR A 228 6.95 17.71 -4.36
N LEU A 229 7.55 16.92 -5.25
CA LEU A 229 6.81 16.14 -6.23
C LEU A 229 6.32 14.85 -5.58
N ILE A 230 5.01 14.68 -5.56
CA ILE A 230 4.39 13.45 -5.07
C ILE A 230 3.87 12.66 -6.26
N SER A 231 4.19 11.37 -6.29
CA SER A 231 3.65 10.43 -7.26
C SER A 231 2.83 9.36 -6.53
N LEU A 232 1.63 9.07 -7.05
CA LEU A 232 0.79 7.96 -6.60
C LEU A 232 0.68 6.96 -7.73
N GLU A 233 1.13 5.74 -7.49
CA GLU A 233 0.84 4.60 -8.34
C GLU A 233 -0.24 3.79 -7.65
N VAL A 234 -1.47 3.77 -8.18
CA VAL A 234 -2.58 2.94 -7.67
C VAL A 234 -2.75 1.75 -8.59
N PHE A 235 -2.69 0.54 -8.05
CA PHE A 235 -2.62 -0.68 -8.84
C PHE A 235 -3.27 -1.89 -8.16
N ASN A 236 -3.53 -2.93 -8.95
CA ASN A 236 -4.13 -4.18 -8.46
C ASN A 236 -3.07 -5.24 -8.12
N GLU A 237 -3.50 -6.37 -7.58
CA GLU A 237 -2.62 -7.48 -7.19
C GLU A 237 -1.71 -8.02 -8.32
N VAL A 238 -2.14 -7.98 -9.60
CA VAL A 238 -1.31 -8.45 -10.72
C VAL A 238 -0.03 -7.62 -10.82
N GLU A 239 -0.15 -6.30 -10.70
CA GLU A 239 0.98 -5.38 -10.76
C GLU A 239 1.87 -5.49 -9.51
N LEU A 240 1.29 -5.82 -8.35
CA LEU A 240 2.09 -6.16 -7.17
C LEU A 240 2.97 -7.39 -7.44
N LEU A 241 2.40 -8.45 -8.01
CA LEU A 241 3.15 -9.67 -8.33
C LEU A 241 4.26 -9.39 -9.34
N GLN A 242 4.04 -8.51 -10.33
CA GLN A 242 5.08 -8.07 -11.27
C GLN A 242 6.22 -7.29 -10.61
N GLN A 243 5.98 -6.63 -9.48
CA GLN A 243 7.04 -5.95 -8.72
C GLN A 243 7.91 -6.94 -7.93
N ILE A 244 7.37 -8.12 -7.61
CA ILE A 244 8.04 -9.15 -6.80
C ILE A 244 8.75 -10.18 -7.68
N VAL A 245 8.08 -10.64 -8.74
CA VAL A 245 8.56 -11.66 -9.66
C VAL A 245 9.49 -10.98 -10.69
N PRO A 246 10.72 -11.50 -10.91
CA PRO A 246 11.62 -10.95 -11.92
C PRO A 246 11.00 -10.85 -13.33
N ASN A 247 11.54 -9.97 -14.17
CA ASN A 247 11.14 -9.90 -15.57
C ASN A 247 11.80 -11.06 -16.34
N ASP A 248 11.08 -11.68 -17.30
CA ASP A 248 11.49 -12.77 -18.21
C ASP A 248 11.08 -14.21 -17.80
N TYR A 249 9.77 -14.51 -17.86
CA TYR A 249 9.25 -15.87 -17.65
C TYR A 249 8.28 -16.33 -18.73
N ASP A 250 8.33 -17.63 -19.05
CA ASP A 250 7.41 -18.33 -19.95
C ASP A 250 6.13 -18.81 -19.22
N GLU A 251 6.07 -18.71 -17.90
CA GLU A 251 4.95 -19.17 -17.05
C GLU A 251 4.12 -18.00 -16.46
N SER A 252 2.97 -18.31 -15.84
CA SER A 252 2.15 -17.30 -15.16
C SER A 252 2.86 -16.72 -13.93
N LEU A 253 2.64 -15.42 -13.66
CA LEU A 253 3.22 -14.69 -12.52
C LEU A 253 3.00 -15.41 -11.17
N THR A 254 1.81 -15.96 -10.94
CA THR A 254 1.45 -16.70 -9.72
C THR A 254 2.27 -17.99 -9.55
N LYS A 255 2.60 -18.67 -10.66
CA LYS A 255 3.42 -19.87 -10.62
C LYS A 255 4.88 -19.54 -10.33
N GLU A 256 5.39 -18.46 -10.91
CA GLU A 256 6.73 -17.95 -10.58
C GLU A 256 6.82 -17.49 -9.12
N TYR A 257 5.81 -16.76 -8.64
CA TYR A 257 5.71 -16.38 -7.23
C TYR A 257 5.76 -17.61 -6.30
N SER A 258 5.11 -18.71 -6.68
CA SER A 258 5.13 -19.96 -5.88
C SER A 258 6.52 -20.58 -5.76
N LYS A 259 7.42 -20.36 -6.74
CA LYS A 259 8.81 -20.81 -6.67
C LYS A 259 9.60 -19.98 -5.65
N LEU A 260 9.37 -18.67 -5.63
CA LEU A 260 9.98 -17.75 -4.66
C LEU A 260 9.44 -17.95 -3.24
N TYR A 261 8.20 -18.42 -3.09
CA TYR A 261 7.51 -18.51 -1.79
C TYR A 261 8.31 -19.31 -0.74
N GLY A 262 9.03 -20.36 -1.15
CA GLY A 262 9.87 -21.16 -0.25
C GLY A 262 11.14 -20.44 0.25
N GLU A 263 11.58 -19.39 -0.45
CA GLU A 263 12.78 -18.60 -0.12
C GLU A 263 12.44 -17.40 0.78
N LEU A 264 11.18 -16.97 0.80
CA LEU A 264 10.72 -15.82 1.60
C LEU A 264 11.04 -15.92 3.11
N PRO A 265 10.99 -17.10 3.78
CA PRO A 265 11.37 -17.19 5.20
C PRO A 265 12.83 -16.79 5.43
N GLU A 266 13.74 -17.18 4.53
CA GLU A 266 15.15 -16.81 4.58
C GLU A 266 15.33 -15.31 4.37
N PHE A 267 14.61 -14.71 3.41
CA PHE A 267 14.67 -13.26 3.17
C PHE A 267 14.13 -12.45 4.36
N ARG A 268 13.07 -12.91 5.03
CA ARG A 268 12.61 -12.29 6.28
C ARG A 268 13.63 -12.48 7.40
N LEU A 269 14.26 -13.65 7.53
CA LEU A 269 15.30 -13.85 8.52
C LEU A 269 16.49 -12.90 8.31
N PHE A 270 16.89 -12.67 7.06
CA PHE A 270 17.93 -11.69 6.71
C PHE A 270 17.59 -10.30 7.25
N SER A 271 16.39 -9.79 6.94
CA SER A 271 15.97 -8.45 7.37
C SER A 271 15.73 -8.35 8.88
N GLU A 272 15.15 -9.38 9.51
CA GLU A 272 14.93 -9.44 10.97
C GLU A 272 16.24 -9.60 11.76
N THR A 273 17.25 -10.27 11.19
CA THR A 273 18.61 -10.32 11.76
C THR A 273 19.26 -8.94 11.74
N ALA A 274 19.10 -8.18 10.66
CA ALA A 274 19.59 -6.81 10.60
C ALA A 274 18.89 -5.92 11.65
N ALA A 275 17.57 -6.03 11.77
CA ALA A 275 16.79 -5.28 12.75
C ALA A 275 17.18 -5.62 14.21
N THR A 276 17.37 -6.90 14.54
CA THR A 276 17.79 -7.31 15.90
C THR A 276 19.20 -6.84 16.24
N LYS A 277 20.14 -6.82 15.28
CA LYS A 277 21.49 -6.22 15.45
C LYS A 277 21.42 -4.72 15.78
N MET A 278 20.39 -4.02 15.30
CA MET A 278 20.12 -2.62 15.65
C MET A 278 19.42 -2.45 17.02
N GLY A 279 19.10 -3.55 17.71
CA GLY A 279 18.37 -3.54 18.98
C GLY A 279 16.85 -3.37 18.85
N LEU A 280 16.31 -3.51 17.63
CA LEU A 280 14.87 -3.44 17.37
C LEU A 280 14.19 -4.76 17.73
N LYS A 281 12.90 -4.69 18.08
CA LYS A 281 12.12 -5.87 18.49
C LYS A 281 11.26 -6.39 17.35
N ILE A 282 11.35 -7.70 17.13
CA ILE A 282 10.54 -8.40 16.13
C ILE A 282 9.18 -8.74 16.74
N GLN A 283 8.12 -8.25 16.11
CA GLN A 283 6.75 -8.58 16.43
C GLN A 283 6.35 -9.91 15.77
N GLN A 284 6.80 -11.04 16.32
CA GLN A 284 6.55 -12.35 15.70
C GLN A 284 5.06 -12.65 15.46
N ASN A 285 4.17 -12.08 16.28
CA ASN A 285 2.72 -12.22 16.14
C ASN A 285 2.06 -11.25 15.13
N GLN A 286 2.84 -10.41 14.44
CA GLN A 286 2.29 -9.49 13.45
C GLN A 286 1.77 -10.30 12.24
N PRO A 287 0.48 -10.18 11.90
CA PRO A 287 -0.10 -10.99 10.83
C PRO A 287 0.43 -10.57 9.46
N ASP A 288 0.55 -11.55 8.58
CA ASP A 288 0.68 -11.34 7.14
C ASP A 288 -0.70 -11.38 6.46
N TYR A 289 -0.79 -11.00 5.19
CA TYR A 289 -2.06 -10.94 4.47
C TYR A 289 -2.13 -11.97 3.34
N THR A 290 -3.35 -12.40 3.02
CA THR A 290 -3.64 -13.25 1.86
C THR A 290 -3.57 -12.43 0.59
N LEU A 291 -2.90 -12.99 -0.42
CA LEU A 291 -2.90 -12.58 -1.83
C LEU A 291 -3.95 -13.43 -2.59
N PRO A 292 -5.16 -12.89 -2.87
CA PRO A 292 -6.25 -13.66 -3.45
C PRO A 292 -5.94 -14.36 -4.77
N LEU A 293 -5.18 -13.73 -5.68
CA LEU A 293 -4.79 -14.36 -6.95
C LEU A 293 -3.85 -15.53 -6.71
N VAL A 294 -2.87 -15.38 -5.82
CA VAL A 294 -1.95 -16.47 -5.45
C VAL A 294 -2.73 -17.63 -4.84
N LEU A 295 -3.57 -17.36 -3.84
CA LEU A 295 -4.39 -18.39 -3.19
C LEU A 295 -5.27 -19.13 -4.20
N LYS A 296 -5.95 -18.39 -5.09
CA LYS A 296 -6.85 -18.96 -6.07
C LYS A 296 -6.13 -19.84 -7.09
N GLU A 297 -4.96 -19.44 -7.57
CA GLU A 297 -4.28 -20.12 -8.68
C GLU A 297 -3.31 -21.22 -8.22
N THR A 298 -2.79 -21.12 -7.01
CA THR A 298 -1.71 -22.01 -6.51
C THR A 298 -2.12 -22.78 -5.26
N GLY A 299 -3.16 -22.33 -4.56
CA GLY A 299 -3.59 -22.88 -3.27
C GLY A 299 -2.75 -22.40 -2.08
N ILE A 300 -1.75 -21.53 -2.30
CA ILE A 300 -0.92 -20.97 -1.23
C ILE A 300 -1.66 -19.81 -0.57
N ASP A 301 -2.02 -19.95 0.71
CA ASP A 301 -2.49 -18.83 1.53
C ASP A 301 -1.27 -18.12 2.15
N THR A 302 -0.99 -16.91 1.69
CA THR A 302 0.16 -16.12 2.16
C THR A 302 -0.02 -15.57 3.58
N SER A 303 -1.23 -15.59 4.15
CA SER A 303 -1.42 -15.29 5.58
C SER A 303 -0.98 -16.43 6.49
N GLU A 304 -0.84 -17.63 5.93
CA GLU A 304 -0.41 -18.86 6.60
C GLU A 304 1.11 -19.10 6.44
N PHE A 305 1.85 -18.04 6.14
CA PHE A 305 3.29 -18.00 5.97
C PHE A 305 4.01 -18.44 7.26
N VAL A 306 5.01 -19.30 7.09
CA VAL A 306 5.81 -19.84 8.21
C VAL A 306 7.19 -19.19 8.15
N SER A 307 7.50 -18.35 9.14
CA SER A 307 8.78 -17.66 9.22
C SER A 307 9.84 -18.47 9.98
N ILE A 308 11.06 -17.94 10.03
CA ILE A 308 12.16 -18.47 10.85
C ILE A 308 12.31 -17.54 12.06
N ASP A 309 12.48 -18.11 13.25
CA ASP A 309 12.56 -17.36 14.50
C ASP A 309 13.94 -16.65 14.62
N PRO A 310 14.01 -15.32 14.47
CA PRO A 310 15.27 -14.58 14.49
C PRO A 310 15.91 -14.55 15.89
N TYR A 311 15.20 -14.98 16.93
CA TYR A 311 15.75 -15.10 18.29
C TYR A 311 16.40 -16.45 18.57
N LYS A 312 16.18 -17.45 17.69
CA LYS A 312 16.82 -18.77 17.80
C LYS A 312 18.08 -18.88 16.94
N ILE A 313 18.14 -18.17 15.83
CA ILE A 313 19.25 -18.25 14.87
C ILE A 313 19.38 -16.94 14.12
N THR A 314 20.61 -16.50 13.89
CA THR A 314 20.89 -15.39 12.97
C THR A 314 20.88 -15.85 11.51
N TYR A 315 20.69 -14.95 10.56
CA TYR A 315 20.82 -15.25 9.14
C TYR A 315 22.15 -15.93 8.80
N GLU A 316 23.28 -15.41 9.31
CA GLU A 316 24.60 -15.98 8.99
C GLU A 316 24.77 -17.42 9.52
N GLU A 317 24.23 -17.72 10.70
CA GLU A 317 24.23 -19.06 11.25
C GLU A 317 23.29 -19.99 10.48
N PHE A 318 22.11 -19.50 10.10
CA PHE A 318 21.12 -20.26 9.34
C PHE A 318 21.70 -20.75 8.01
N ILE A 319 22.33 -19.86 7.24
CA ILE A 319 22.98 -20.22 5.99
C ILE A 319 24.07 -21.27 6.22
N LYS A 320 24.92 -21.08 7.23
CA LYS A 320 26.01 -22.01 7.53
C LYS A 320 25.50 -23.43 7.86
N LEU A 321 24.44 -23.54 8.67
CA LEU A 321 23.86 -24.84 9.06
C LEU A 321 23.11 -25.48 7.89
N GLN A 322 22.37 -24.69 7.11
CA GLN A 322 21.68 -25.14 5.91
C GLN A 322 22.67 -25.67 4.86
N GLU A 323 23.76 -24.95 4.60
CA GLU A 323 24.84 -25.40 3.69
C GLU A 323 25.55 -26.66 4.19
N ALA A 324 25.62 -26.86 5.51
CA ALA A 324 26.13 -28.08 6.13
C ALA A 324 25.13 -29.26 6.05
N GLY A 325 23.91 -29.03 5.56
CA GLY A 325 22.87 -30.05 5.43
C GLY A 325 22.17 -30.40 6.74
N GLU A 326 22.19 -29.51 7.72
CA GLU A 326 21.49 -29.72 9.00
C GLU A 326 19.97 -29.55 8.87
N ASP A 327 19.23 -30.15 9.81
CA ASP A 327 17.77 -30.02 9.87
C ASP A 327 17.40 -28.64 10.40
N MET A 328 16.82 -27.80 9.52
CA MET A 328 16.44 -26.44 9.86
C MET A 328 15.07 -26.32 10.53
N THR A 329 14.29 -27.41 10.60
CA THR A 329 12.94 -27.45 11.20
C THR A 329 12.85 -26.82 12.60
N PRO A 330 13.83 -26.99 13.52
CA PRO A 330 13.76 -26.40 14.86
C PRO A 330 13.75 -24.86 14.91
N TYR A 331 14.26 -24.22 13.85
CA TYR A 331 14.37 -22.76 13.75
C TYR A 331 13.13 -22.10 13.16
N TYR A 332 12.30 -22.86 12.44
CA TYR A 332 11.03 -22.34 11.96
C TYR A 332 10.12 -22.00 13.14
N GLU A 333 9.40 -20.89 12.99
CA GLU A 333 8.32 -20.56 13.89
C GLU A 333 7.25 -21.64 13.78
N ASN A 334 6.80 -22.15 14.92
CA ASN A 334 5.60 -22.98 14.89
C ASN A 334 4.46 -22.10 14.37
N LYS A 335 3.57 -22.68 13.54
CA LYS A 335 2.23 -22.12 13.34
C LYS A 335 1.54 -22.07 14.68
N THR A 336 1.80 -21.03 15.46
CA THR A 336 0.90 -20.60 16.50
C THR A 336 -0.37 -20.28 15.75
N LYS A 337 -1.47 -20.97 16.09
CA LYS A 337 -2.79 -20.65 15.55
C LYS A 337 -2.89 -19.13 15.59
N PRO A 338 -3.26 -18.46 14.48
CA PRO A 338 -3.44 -17.01 14.49
C PRO A 338 -4.24 -16.69 15.74
N ASN A 339 -3.61 -15.96 16.67
CA ASN A 339 -4.32 -15.51 17.86
C ASN A 339 -5.52 -14.78 17.30
N LYS A 340 -6.70 -15.37 17.56
CA LYS A 340 -8.02 -14.87 17.20
C LYS A 340 -7.96 -13.35 17.25
N PRO A 341 -8.32 -12.64 16.15
CA PRO A 341 -8.08 -11.22 16.02
C PRO A 341 -8.45 -10.53 17.32
N GLU A 342 -7.45 -9.89 17.93
CA GLU A 342 -7.64 -9.13 19.15
C GLU A 342 -8.66 -8.04 18.81
N ILE A 343 -9.85 -8.17 19.40
CA ILE A 343 -11.03 -7.37 19.06
C ILE A 343 -10.80 -5.95 19.57
N THR A 344 -10.07 -5.18 18.80
CA THR A 344 -9.79 -3.76 19.03
C THR A 344 -11.02 -2.95 18.59
N SER A 345 -11.99 -2.88 19.50
CA SER A 345 -12.95 -1.77 19.74
C SER A 345 -14.19 -2.21 20.54
N GLN A 346 -14.42 -3.52 20.73
CA GLN A 346 -15.52 -4.06 21.56
C GLN A 346 -15.14 -4.20 23.05
N ALA A 347 -13.93 -3.78 23.45
CA ALA A 347 -13.39 -3.83 24.82
C ALA A 347 -14.09 -2.92 25.86
N LYS A 348 -15.32 -2.46 25.60
CA LYS A 348 -16.20 -1.82 26.59
C LYS A 348 -17.58 -2.48 26.65
N GLY A 349 -17.64 -3.79 26.46
CA GLY A 349 -18.87 -4.57 26.65
C GLY A 349 -19.97 -4.20 25.67
N ARG A 350 -19.65 -4.01 24.38
CA ARG A 350 -20.64 -3.75 23.32
C ARG A 350 -20.37 -4.59 22.07
N CYS A 351 -21.40 -5.12 21.43
CA CYS A 351 -21.33 -5.89 20.19
C CYS A 351 -22.56 -5.57 19.31
N LEU A 352 -22.38 -5.42 17.99
CA LEU A 352 -23.50 -5.19 17.07
C LEU A 352 -24.19 -6.51 16.69
N ALA A 353 -25.49 -6.47 16.40
CA ALA A 353 -26.15 -7.62 15.78
C ALA A 353 -25.50 -8.01 14.45
N GLY A 354 -25.48 -9.31 14.15
CA GLY A 354 -24.80 -9.89 12.99
C GLY A 354 -23.27 -10.05 13.15
N GLN A 355 -22.67 -9.49 14.20
CA GLN A 355 -21.25 -9.67 14.51
C GLN A 355 -21.03 -10.87 15.44
N PRO A 356 -19.86 -11.54 15.36
CA PRO A 356 -19.50 -12.60 16.28
C PRO A 356 -19.28 -12.04 17.70
N CYS A 357 -19.75 -12.77 18.70
CA CYS A 357 -19.66 -12.43 20.11
C CYS A 357 -18.18 -12.37 20.55
N PRO A 358 -17.72 -11.25 21.14
CA PRO A 358 -16.30 -11.07 21.43
C PRO A 358 -15.79 -11.83 22.64
N ILE A 359 -16.66 -12.11 23.62
CA ILE A 359 -16.35 -12.84 24.85
C ILE A 359 -17.57 -13.64 25.32
N SER A 360 -17.34 -14.87 25.78
CA SER A 360 -18.42 -15.71 26.33
C SER A 360 -18.99 -15.10 27.60
N GLY A 361 -20.31 -15.05 27.75
CA GLY A 361 -20.97 -14.54 28.95
C GLY A 361 -22.41 -14.11 28.70
N TYR A 362 -23.00 -13.43 29.68
CA TYR A 362 -24.34 -12.87 29.56
C TYR A 362 -24.30 -11.50 28.89
N TRP A 363 -25.18 -11.34 27.92
CA TRP A 363 -25.39 -10.11 27.16
C TRP A 363 -26.86 -9.75 27.13
N PHE A 364 -27.18 -8.47 27.04
CA PHE A 364 -28.55 -7.98 26.86
C PHE A 364 -28.60 -6.88 25.80
N THR A 365 -29.77 -6.62 25.25
CA THR A 365 -30.02 -5.49 24.34
C THR A 365 -31.31 -4.77 24.71
N LEU A 366 -31.33 -3.45 24.53
CA LEU A 366 -32.54 -2.64 24.76
C LEU A 366 -33.58 -2.82 23.64
N ALA A 367 -33.19 -3.42 22.51
CA ALA A 367 -34.07 -3.66 21.37
C ALA A 367 -35.18 -4.69 21.66
N LYS A 368 -35.05 -5.49 22.73
CA LYS A 368 -36.01 -6.52 23.11
C LYS A 368 -36.10 -6.63 24.65
N ALA A 369 -37.32 -6.65 25.18
CA ALA A 369 -37.56 -6.93 26.60
C ALA A 369 -37.13 -8.36 26.94
N ASP A 370 -36.56 -8.57 28.13
CA ASP A 370 -36.05 -9.87 28.60
C ASP A 370 -35.06 -10.51 27.61
N SER A 371 -34.23 -9.69 26.97
CA SER A 371 -33.25 -10.13 25.96
C SER A 371 -32.00 -10.78 26.52
N ARG A 372 -31.82 -10.77 27.84
CA ARG A 372 -30.65 -11.31 28.51
C ARG A 372 -30.42 -12.77 28.10
N ALA A 373 -29.28 -13.05 27.49
CA ALA A 373 -28.92 -14.38 27.03
C ALA A 373 -27.41 -14.63 27.18
N TYR A 374 -27.05 -15.90 27.36
CA TYR A 374 -25.66 -16.32 27.35
C TYR A 374 -25.21 -16.61 25.93
N PHE A 375 -24.09 -16.02 25.51
CA PHE A 375 -23.45 -16.29 24.22
C PHE A 375 -22.05 -16.84 24.45
N LYS A 376 -21.61 -17.79 23.62
CA LYS A 376 -20.22 -18.20 23.55
C LYS A 376 -19.45 -17.30 22.61
N GLN A 377 -18.16 -17.16 22.86
CA GLN A 377 -17.27 -16.40 22.01
C GLN A 377 -17.31 -16.92 20.56
N GLY A 378 -17.62 -16.05 19.60
CA GLY A 378 -17.82 -16.40 18.19
C GLY A 378 -19.27 -16.64 17.78
N ASP A 379 -20.21 -16.77 18.72
CA ASP A 379 -21.64 -16.88 18.38
C ASP A 379 -22.13 -15.60 17.70
N ILE A 380 -22.94 -15.71 16.65
CA ILE A 380 -23.47 -14.54 15.96
C ILE A 380 -24.57 -13.87 16.81
N MET A 381 -24.39 -12.59 17.11
CA MET A 381 -25.36 -11.81 17.88
C MET A 381 -26.68 -11.63 17.10
N PRO A 382 -27.84 -11.99 17.68
CA PRO A 382 -29.12 -11.87 16.99
C PRO A 382 -29.51 -10.42 16.68
N ASP A 383 -30.19 -10.24 15.55
CA ASP A 383 -30.84 -8.98 15.18
C ASP A 383 -32.36 -9.04 15.46
N TYR A 384 -32.96 -7.87 15.66
CA TYR A 384 -34.40 -7.68 15.88
C TYR A 384 -34.89 -6.54 14.98
N PRO A 385 -35.06 -6.78 13.66
CA PRO A 385 -35.30 -5.72 12.67
C PRO A 385 -36.63 -4.96 12.86
N HIS A 386 -37.56 -5.48 13.67
CA HIS A 386 -38.85 -4.85 13.99
C HIS A 386 -38.88 -4.28 15.42
N ASN A 387 -37.79 -3.64 15.85
CA ASN A 387 -37.71 -3.00 17.17
C ASN A 387 -37.94 -1.47 17.09
N ASN A 388 -38.37 -0.87 18.21
CA ASN A 388 -38.65 0.58 18.31
C ASN A 388 -37.40 1.43 18.68
N TRP A 389 -36.22 0.82 18.78
CA TRP A 389 -34.99 1.39 19.35
C TRP A 389 -33.86 1.60 18.31
N GLY A 390 -34.07 1.23 17.05
CA GLY A 390 -33.09 1.38 15.97
C GLY A 390 -32.12 0.19 15.89
N GLN A 391 -30.82 0.48 15.69
CA GLN A 391 -29.80 -0.56 15.52
C GLN A 391 -29.66 -1.42 16.79
N VAL A 392 -29.63 -2.75 16.63
CA VAL A 392 -29.48 -3.68 17.75
C VAL A 392 -28.03 -3.72 18.22
N ILE A 393 -27.81 -3.23 19.44
CA ILE A 393 -26.51 -3.26 20.13
C ILE A 393 -26.66 -4.13 21.38
N TRP A 394 -25.84 -5.16 21.48
CA TRP A 394 -25.70 -6.04 22.64
C TRP A 394 -24.67 -5.47 23.61
N GLN A 395 -24.98 -5.52 24.90
CA GLN A 395 -24.14 -5.03 25.99
C GLN A 395 -23.75 -6.18 26.92
N PHE A 396 -22.48 -6.25 27.30
CA PHE A 396 -21.95 -7.30 28.17
C PHE A 396 -22.33 -7.04 29.62
N GLU A 397 -22.84 -8.05 30.29
CA GLU A 397 -23.27 -7.98 31.69
C GLU A 397 -22.33 -8.74 32.63
N GLY A 398 -21.68 -9.81 32.15
CA GLY A 398 -20.70 -10.57 32.93
C GLY A 398 -20.67 -12.06 32.62
N GLU A 399 -19.68 -12.77 33.18
CA GLU A 399 -19.49 -14.20 32.97
C GLU A 399 -20.32 -15.08 33.92
N LYS A 400 -20.85 -14.49 35.00
CA LYS A 400 -21.66 -15.18 36.02
C LYS A 400 -23.08 -14.62 36.00
N GLY A 401 -24.04 -15.55 36.06
CA GLY A 401 -25.47 -15.32 35.84
C GLY A 401 -26.16 -14.49 36.90
#